data_AF-A0AAN5DEJ6-F1
#
_entry.id   AF-A0AAN5DEJ6-F1
#
_cell.length_a   1.000
_cell.length_b   1.000
_cell.length_c   1.000
_cell.angle_alpha   90.00
_cell.angle_beta   90.00
_cell.angle_gamma   90.00
#
_symmetry.space_group_name_H-M   'P 1'
#
loop_
_entity.id
_entity.type
_entity.pdbx_description
1 polymer ?
#
loop_
_entity_poly.entity_id
_entity_poly.type
_entity_poly.pdbx_seq_one_letter_code
_entity_poly.pdbx_strand_id
1 'polypeptide(L)'
;MNIHFLYRFWSVRSPHLISLFSSPKFVALISLYPITEFVVWYLICIYALTGDVDEIATHILRQEYAKRYGKVLNDGWIIMNYWEGGFSPGTFYTMISFDVIIVVSFTSAITLGVLTFSHIRKSEKISKQAQALQRTLFIAVCAQTFVPLVFVYVPHFVVINMAFFKISLQFVDAAWMRMTAFFPAWDAVIIIVLIRDYRDGLLGMFRKKKSVSIKETTWMTASSLAPASHAIASSPVAEVSQFAFQQ
;
A
#
# COMPACT_ATOMS: atom_id res chain seq x y z
N MET A 1 4.01 -1.07 1.84
CA MET A 1 5.02 -1.50 0.83
C MET A 1 5.19 -3.02 0.76
N ASN A 2 5.64 -3.69 1.83
CA ASN A 2 6.07 -5.10 1.77
C ASN A 2 4.98 -6.11 1.39
N ILE A 3 3.73 -5.88 1.81
CA ILE A 3 2.59 -6.74 1.42
C ILE A 3 2.36 -6.71 -0.10
N HIS A 4 2.51 -5.54 -0.74
CA HIS A 4 2.36 -5.44 -2.20
C HIS A 4 3.47 -6.20 -2.93
N PHE A 5 4.72 -6.10 -2.46
CA PHE A 5 5.82 -6.89 -3.01
C PHE A 5 5.64 -8.39 -2.77
N LEU A 6 5.16 -8.79 -1.60
CA LEU A 6 4.85 -10.19 -1.29
C LEU A 6 3.77 -10.74 -2.22
N TYR A 7 2.67 -9.99 -2.38
CA TYR A 7 1.59 -10.35 -3.30
C TYR A 7 2.11 -10.52 -4.73
N ARG A 8 2.93 -9.59 -5.22
CA ARG A 8 3.54 -9.67 -6.56
C ARG A 8 4.49 -10.86 -6.71
N PHE A 9 5.31 -11.10 -5.69
CA PHE A 9 6.19 -12.24 -5.69
C PHE A 9 5.39 -13.55 -5.79
N TRP A 10 4.35 -13.70 -4.98
CA TRP A 10 3.48 -14.88 -5.02
C TRP A 10 2.72 -15.00 -6.33
N SER A 11 2.27 -13.91 -6.95
CA SER A 11 1.50 -13.98 -8.20
C SER A 11 2.33 -14.51 -9.37
N VAL A 12 3.65 -14.37 -9.30
CA VAL A 12 4.58 -14.90 -10.31
C VAL A 12 5.14 -16.26 -9.91
N ARG A 13 5.54 -16.44 -8.64
CA ARG A 13 6.23 -17.66 -8.16
C ARG A 13 5.28 -18.81 -7.84
N SER A 14 4.14 -18.50 -7.24
CA SER A 14 3.20 -19.45 -6.64
C SER A 14 1.75 -18.94 -6.73
N PRO A 15 1.14 -18.91 -7.93
CA PRO A 15 -0.18 -18.32 -8.13
C PRO A 15 -1.28 -18.93 -7.24
N HIS A 16 -1.15 -20.20 -6.86
CA HIS A 16 -2.09 -20.87 -5.96
C HIS A 16 -2.19 -20.21 -4.57
N LEU A 17 -1.11 -19.58 -4.09
CA LEU A 17 -1.09 -18.86 -2.80
C LEU A 17 -1.87 -17.54 -2.85
N ILE A 18 -2.16 -17.00 -4.04
CA ILE A 18 -2.95 -15.77 -4.17
C ILE A 18 -4.39 -15.96 -3.67
N SER A 19 -4.91 -17.18 -3.72
CA SER A 19 -6.21 -17.52 -3.13
C SER A 19 -6.28 -17.23 -1.63
N LEU A 20 -5.14 -17.23 -0.92
CA LEU A 20 -5.08 -16.86 0.49
C LEU A 20 -5.48 -15.40 0.71
N PHE A 21 -5.13 -14.49 -0.22
CA PHE A 21 -5.53 -13.07 -0.13
C PHE A 21 -7.05 -12.87 -0.25
N SER A 22 -7.82 -13.88 -0.68
CA SER A 22 -9.28 -13.86 -0.67
C SER A 22 -9.87 -14.41 0.64
N SER A 23 -9.08 -15.04 1.50
CA SER A 23 -9.53 -15.58 2.78
C SER A 23 -9.52 -14.49 3.87
N PRO A 24 -10.66 -14.21 4.53
CA PRO A 24 -10.73 -13.14 5.53
C PRO A 24 -9.80 -13.38 6.72
N LYS A 25 -9.57 -14.65 7.09
CA LYS A 25 -8.63 -15.02 8.17
C LYS A 25 -7.20 -14.65 7.81
N PHE A 26 -6.79 -14.92 6.57
CA PHE A 26 -5.46 -14.58 6.10
C PHE A 26 -5.30 -13.06 5.94
N VAL A 27 -6.31 -12.37 5.41
CA VAL A 27 -6.33 -10.90 5.31
C VAL A 27 -6.18 -10.26 6.70
N ALA A 28 -6.89 -10.76 7.71
CA ALA A 28 -6.74 -10.31 9.09
C ALA A 28 -5.30 -10.55 9.60
N LEU A 29 -4.75 -11.74 9.37
CA LEU A 29 -3.38 -12.09 9.77
C LEU A 29 -2.33 -11.17 9.14
N ILE A 30 -2.38 -10.94 7.82
CA ILE A 30 -1.40 -10.06 7.15
C ILE A 30 -1.60 -8.60 7.51
N SER A 31 -2.82 -8.19 7.90
CA SER A 31 -3.11 -6.82 8.35
C SER A 31 -2.54 -6.53 9.74
N LEU A 32 -2.24 -7.56 10.54
CA LEU A 32 -1.52 -7.38 11.80
C LEU A 32 -0.12 -6.80 11.59
N TYR A 33 0.51 -7.05 10.45
CA TYR A 33 1.84 -6.51 10.12
C TYR A 33 1.86 -4.96 10.12
N PRO A 34 1.09 -4.25 9.28
CA PRO A 34 1.08 -2.78 9.27
C PRO A 34 0.49 -2.19 10.56
N ILE A 35 -0.45 -2.88 11.23
CA ILE A 35 -0.98 -2.44 12.53
C ILE A 35 0.11 -2.46 13.59
N THR A 36 0.89 -3.54 13.65
CA THR A 36 2.00 -3.65 14.61
C THR A 36 3.07 -2.61 14.34
N GLU A 37 3.43 -2.40 13.07
CA GLU A 37 4.37 -1.35 12.65
C GLU A 37 3.87 0.04 13.09
N PHE A 38 2.60 0.36 12.86
CA PHE A 38 1.97 1.61 13.29
C PHE A 38 1.99 1.78 14.81
N VAL A 39 1.61 0.75 15.57
CA VAL A 39 1.59 0.80 17.04
C VAL A 39 3.01 0.99 17.58
N VAL A 40 3.99 0.23 17.10
CA VAL A 40 5.39 0.38 17.51
C VAL A 40 5.89 1.79 17.22
N TRP A 41 5.66 2.30 16.01
CA TRP A 41 6.05 3.66 15.63
C TRP A 41 5.41 4.72 16.55
N TYR A 42 4.10 4.62 16.77
CA TYR A 42 3.36 5.53 17.64
C TYR A 42 3.87 5.53 19.08
N LEU A 43 4.12 4.35 19.65
CA LEU A 43 4.65 4.21 21.01
C LEU A 43 6.06 4.79 21.11
N ILE A 44 6.92 4.53 20.12
CA ILE A 44 8.27 5.13 20.06
C ILE A 44 8.16 6.65 20.05
N CYS A 45 7.30 7.21 19.21
CA CYS A 45 7.07 8.65 19.22
C CYS A 45 6.66 9.13 20.61
N ILE A 46 5.59 8.56 21.21
CA ILE A 46 5.01 9.07 22.47
C ILE A 46 6.01 8.99 23.62
N TYR A 47 6.72 7.87 23.76
CA TYR A 47 7.60 7.66 24.91
C TYR A 47 9.02 8.17 24.71
N ALA A 48 9.47 8.42 23.49
CA ALA A 48 10.85 8.81 23.22
C ALA A 48 11.04 10.14 22.47
N LEU A 49 9.97 10.76 21.94
CA LEU A 49 10.02 12.05 21.23
C LEU A 49 9.09 13.10 21.82
N THR A 50 8.32 12.79 22.87
CA THR A 50 7.62 13.81 23.65
C THR A 50 8.62 14.46 24.58
N GLY A 51 8.77 15.78 24.46
CA GLY A 51 9.59 16.55 25.38
C GLY A 51 8.77 17.17 26.48
N ASP A 52 9.33 17.23 27.69
CA ASP A 52 8.73 18.01 28.76
C ASP A 52 8.76 19.52 28.43
N VAL A 53 7.84 20.28 29.00
CA VAL A 53 7.66 21.72 28.77
C VAL A 53 8.91 22.50 29.17
N ASP A 54 9.62 22.00 30.18
CA ASP A 54 10.80 22.63 30.81
C ASP A 54 12.14 22.07 30.29
N GLU A 55 12.12 21.17 29.30
CA GLU A 55 13.36 20.67 28.67
C GLU A 55 14.05 21.78 27.86
N ILE A 56 15.39 21.83 27.96
CA ILE A 56 16.22 22.80 27.22
C ILE A 56 15.99 22.70 25.71
N ALA A 57 15.87 21.47 25.20
CA ALA A 57 15.61 21.23 23.78
C ALA A 57 14.24 21.77 23.33
N THR A 58 13.20 21.67 24.17
CA THR A 58 11.89 22.28 23.92
C THR A 58 12.03 23.78 23.76
N HIS A 59 12.73 24.46 24.67
CA HIS A 59 12.93 25.90 24.59
C HIS A 59 13.69 26.34 23.33
N ILE A 60 14.75 25.63 22.95
CA ILE A 60 15.51 25.90 21.73
C ILE A 60 14.60 25.77 20.50
N LEU A 61 13.82 24.69 20.41
CA LEU A 61 12.93 24.45 19.28
C LEU A 61 11.82 25.51 19.20
N ARG A 62 11.21 25.87 20.34
CA ARG A 62 10.19 26.94 20.42
C ARG A 62 10.74 28.29 19.94
N GLN A 63 11.95 28.65 20.37
CA GLN A 63 12.59 29.91 19.97
C GLN A 63 12.90 29.93 18.48
N GLU A 64 13.46 28.85 17.93
CA GLU A 64 13.78 28.76 16.51
C GLU A 64 12.51 28.76 15.65
N TYR A 65 11.45 28.07 16.07
CA TYR A 65 10.15 28.10 15.40
C TYR A 65 9.54 29.51 15.40
N ALA A 66 9.58 30.20 16.56
CA ALA A 66 9.12 31.58 16.67
C ALA A 66 9.92 32.54 15.78
N LYS A 67 11.25 32.35 15.70
CA LYS A 67 12.11 33.13 14.81
C LYS A 67 11.79 32.91 13.33
N ARG A 68 11.53 31.67 12.91
CA ARG A 68 11.26 31.31 11.51
C ARG A 68 9.86 31.69 11.05
N TYR A 69 8.85 31.54 11.90
CA TYR A 69 7.44 31.63 11.52
C TYR A 69 6.63 32.71 12.25
N GLY A 70 7.24 33.42 13.21
CA GLY A 70 6.56 34.47 13.99
C GLY A 70 5.48 33.95 14.93
N LYS A 71 5.49 32.66 15.28
CA LYS A 71 4.48 32.00 16.12
C LYS A 71 5.14 31.23 17.25
N VAL A 72 4.58 31.31 18.46
CA VAL A 72 5.07 30.53 19.60
C VAL A 72 4.44 29.15 19.57
N LEU A 73 5.27 28.11 19.65
CA LEU A 73 4.82 26.72 19.73
C LEU A 73 4.57 26.37 21.21
N ASN A 74 3.32 26.21 21.63
CA ASN A 74 3.01 25.87 23.02
C ASN A 74 3.27 24.38 23.30
N ASP A 75 2.86 23.50 22.41
CA ASP A 75 3.07 22.05 22.51
C ASP A 75 3.68 21.52 21.22
N GLY A 76 4.58 20.55 21.31
CA GLY A 76 5.26 19.99 20.14
C GLY A 76 6.10 18.78 20.47
N TRP A 77 6.36 17.97 19.46
CA TRP A 77 7.24 16.82 19.55
C TRP A 77 8.69 17.30 19.39
N ILE A 78 9.58 16.89 20.29
CA ILE A 78 11.01 17.17 20.13
C ILE A 78 11.58 16.19 19.12
N ILE A 79 12.30 16.74 18.13
CA ILE A 79 13.15 15.96 17.24
C ILE A 79 14.45 15.67 18.00
N MET A 80 14.38 14.72 18.94
CA MET A 80 15.51 14.00 19.55
C MET A 80 16.68 14.85 20.09
N ASN A 81 16.71 15.06 21.42
CA ASN A 81 17.87 15.65 22.10
C ASN A 81 18.92 14.58 22.47
N TYR A 82 19.97 14.43 21.67
CA TYR A 82 21.02 13.42 21.91
C TYR A 82 22.07 13.82 22.95
N TRP A 83 22.16 15.11 23.27
CA TRP A 83 23.28 15.70 23.98
C TRP A 83 22.82 16.66 25.09
N GLU A 84 22.17 16.14 26.12
CA GLU A 84 21.71 16.91 27.29
C GLU A 84 22.65 16.73 28.48
N GLY A 85 23.56 17.67 28.71
CA GLY A 85 24.59 17.54 29.77
C GLY A 85 25.56 16.36 29.57
N GLY A 86 25.42 15.61 28.48
CA GLY A 86 26.14 14.37 28.18
C GLY A 86 25.42 13.59 27.06
N PHE A 87 25.95 12.42 26.70
CA PHE A 87 25.30 11.54 25.73
C PHE A 87 24.02 10.93 26.33
N SER A 88 22.89 10.99 25.61
CA SER A 88 21.62 10.36 25.98
C SER A 88 21.46 8.99 25.29
N PRO A 89 21.67 7.86 26.00
CA PRO A 89 21.55 6.53 25.40
C PRO A 89 20.14 6.22 24.92
N GLY A 90 19.11 6.71 25.64
CA GLY A 90 17.72 6.48 25.28
C GLY A 90 17.38 7.02 23.89
N THR A 91 17.66 8.30 23.66
CA THR A 91 17.44 8.96 22.36
C THR A 91 18.27 8.31 21.24
N PHE A 92 19.49 7.86 21.56
CA PHE A 92 20.30 7.10 20.61
C PHE A 92 19.69 5.75 20.23
N TYR A 93 19.21 4.96 21.21
CA TYR A 93 18.52 3.70 20.91
C TYR A 93 17.23 3.91 20.12
N THR A 94 16.52 5.01 20.37
CA THR A 94 15.34 5.40 19.60
C THR A 94 15.68 5.71 18.14
N MET A 95 16.77 6.46 17.89
CA MET A 95 17.29 6.67 16.54
C MET A 95 17.63 5.36 15.84
N ILE A 96 18.41 4.49 16.50
CA ILE A 96 18.78 3.18 15.95
C ILE A 96 17.54 2.34 15.65
N SER A 97 16.50 2.41 16.48
CA SER A 97 15.24 1.69 16.26
C SER A 97 14.54 2.17 14.99
N PHE A 98 14.45 3.48 14.74
CA PHE A 98 13.90 4.01 13.49
C PHE A 98 14.73 3.59 12.27
N ASP A 99 16.06 3.69 12.37
CA ASP A 99 16.96 3.31 11.28
C ASP A 99 16.84 1.81 10.94
N VAL A 100 16.76 0.96 11.97
CA VAL A 100 16.55 -0.49 11.79
C VAL A 100 15.20 -0.77 11.13
N ILE A 101 14.11 -0.12 11.56
CA ILE A 101 12.78 -0.29 10.95
C ILE A 101 12.83 0.06 9.46
N ILE A 102 13.42 1.22 9.12
CA ILE A 102 13.55 1.68 7.72
C ILE A 102 14.40 0.70 6.92
N VAL A 103 15.60 0.34 7.40
CA VAL A 103 16.54 -0.55 6.69
C VAL A 103 15.94 -1.94 6.48
N VAL A 104 15.32 -2.54 7.49
CA VAL A 104 14.68 -3.86 7.38
C VAL A 104 13.53 -3.82 6.38
N SER A 105 12.69 -2.78 6.46
CA SER A 105 11.55 -2.62 5.55
C SER A 105 12.03 -2.51 4.09
N PHE A 106 13.00 -1.66 3.80
CA PHE A 106 13.55 -1.51 2.44
C PHE A 106 14.31 -2.74 1.96
N THR A 107 15.09 -3.39 2.83
CA THR A 107 15.81 -4.63 2.47
C THR A 107 14.82 -5.73 2.08
N SER A 108 13.71 -5.86 2.81
CA SER A 108 12.66 -6.83 2.49
C SER A 108 11.98 -6.52 1.15
N ALA A 109 11.63 -5.26 0.90
CA ALA A 109 11.05 -4.82 -0.37
C ALA A 109 11.99 -5.06 -1.56
N ILE A 110 13.27 -4.69 -1.43
CA ILE A 110 14.29 -4.89 -2.47
C ILE A 110 14.46 -6.39 -2.73
N THR A 111 14.58 -7.21 -1.68
CA THR A 111 14.73 -8.67 -1.82
C THR A 111 13.55 -9.28 -2.56
N LEU A 112 12.31 -8.99 -2.13
CA LEU A 112 11.10 -9.47 -2.79
C LEU A 112 11.00 -8.93 -4.22
N GLY A 113 11.41 -7.68 -4.47
CA GLY A 113 11.41 -7.08 -5.79
C GLY A 113 12.39 -7.75 -6.75
N VAL A 114 13.63 -7.98 -6.31
CA VAL A 114 14.67 -8.69 -7.08
C VAL A 114 14.24 -10.13 -7.37
N LEU A 115 13.67 -10.83 -6.39
CA LEU A 115 13.14 -12.19 -6.57
C LEU A 115 12.00 -12.21 -7.58
N THR A 116 11.07 -11.25 -7.50
CA THR A 116 9.95 -11.10 -8.45
C THR A 116 10.48 -10.87 -9.87
N PHE A 117 11.38 -9.90 -10.05
CA PHE A 117 11.96 -9.60 -11.36
C PHE A 117 12.71 -10.80 -11.95
N SER A 118 13.47 -11.50 -11.12
CA SER A 118 14.21 -12.72 -11.53
C SER A 118 13.26 -13.81 -11.99
N HIS A 119 12.14 -14.00 -11.30
CA HIS A 119 11.12 -15.00 -11.67
C HIS A 119 10.37 -14.63 -12.95
N ILE A 120 10.01 -13.35 -13.12
CA ILE A 120 9.38 -12.87 -14.36
C ILE A 120 10.31 -13.15 -15.55
N ARG A 121 11.63 -12.95 -15.41
CA ARG A 121 12.58 -13.17 -16.51
C ARG A 121 12.83 -14.64 -16.84
N LYS A 122 12.84 -15.53 -15.85
CA LYS A 122 13.16 -16.96 -16.03
C LYS A 122 11.96 -17.85 -16.34
N SER A 123 10.73 -17.33 -16.19
CA SER A 123 9.54 -18.15 -16.36
C SER A 123 9.19 -18.36 -17.84
N GLU A 124 9.52 -19.54 -18.36
CA GLU A 124 9.07 -20.01 -19.69
C GLU A 124 7.63 -20.52 -19.68
N LYS A 125 7.06 -20.77 -18.49
CA LYS A 125 5.71 -21.33 -18.29
C LYS A 125 4.58 -20.31 -18.40
N ILE A 126 4.91 -19.02 -18.52
CA ILE A 126 3.94 -17.92 -18.59
C ILE A 126 3.87 -17.40 -20.02
N SER A 127 2.67 -17.12 -20.53
CA SER A 127 2.51 -16.53 -21.86
C SER A 127 3.18 -15.16 -21.94
N LYS A 128 3.68 -14.78 -23.13
CA LYS A 128 4.32 -13.46 -23.35
C LYS A 128 3.42 -12.29 -22.93
N GLN A 129 2.11 -12.42 -23.12
CA GLN A 129 1.13 -11.42 -22.71
C GLN A 129 1.03 -11.31 -21.18
N ALA A 130 0.92 -12.43 -20.46
CA ALA A 130 0.84 -12.42 -19.01
C ALA A 130 2.15 -11.93 -18.38
N GLN A 131 3.31 -12.25 -18.98
CA GLN A 131 4.61 -11.73 -18.56
C GLN A 131 4.69 -10.19 -18.70
N ALA A 132 4.21 -9.64 -19.81
CA ALA A 132 4.16 -8.19 -20.03
C ALA A 132 3.25 -7.48 -19.01
N LEU A 133 2.10 -8.08 -18.67
CA LEU A 133 1.21 -7.57 -17.63
C LEU A 133 1.88 -7.58 -16.26
N GLN A 134 2.46 -8.71 -15.84
CA GLN A 134 3.16 -8.83 -14.54
C GLN A 134 4.32 -7.83 -14.44
N ARG A 135 5.08 -7.62 -15.53
CA ARG A 135 6.15 -6.61 -15.58
C ARG A 135 5.62 -5.19 -15.39
N THR A 136 4.52 -4.84 -16.06
CA THR A 136 3.89 -3.51 -15.91
C THR A 136 3.43 -3.28 -14.48
N LEU A 137 2.75 -4.27 -13.90
CA LEU A 137 2.26 -4.22 -12.53
C LEU A 137 3.40 -4.16 -11.49
N PHE A 138 4.51 -4.86 -11.76
CA PHE A 138 5.71 -4.79 -10.93
C PHE A 138 6.35 -3.39 -10.97
N ILE A 139 6.52 -2.82 -12.17
CA ILE A 139 7.05 -1.45 -12.34
C ILE A 139 6.18 -0.44 -11.59
N ALA A 140 4.85 -0.60 -11.63
CA ALA A 140 3.93 0.25 -10.87
C ALA A 140 4.19 0.18 -9.36
N VAL A 141 4.36 -1.02 -8.79
CA VAL A 141 4.66 -1.19 -7.35
C VAL A 141 6.03 -0.60 -6.98
N CYS A 142 7.04 -0.75 -7.85
CA CYS A 142 8.34 -0.11 -7.65
C CYS A 142 8.23 1.42 -7.65
N ALA A 143 7.49 2.00 -8.58
CA ALA A 143 7.30 3.44 -8.65
C ALA A 143 6.52 3.99 -7.45
N GLN A 144 5.44 3.31 -7.03
CA GLN A 144 4.70 3.64 -5.81
C GLN A 144 5.58 3.59 -4.56
N THR A 145 6.56 2.68 -4.53
CA THR A 145 7.52 2.57 -3.41
C THR A 145 8.56 3.67 -3.44
N PHE A 146 8.96 4.11 -4.63
CA PHE A 146 9.98 5.13 -4.81
C PHE A 146 9.53 6.51 -4.29
N VAL A 147 8.24 6.82 -4.40
CA VAL A 147 7.68 8.10 -3.91
C VAL A 147 7.89 8.27 -2.40
N PRO A 148 7.32 7.45 -1.50
CA PRO A 148 7.52 7.64 -0.07
C PRO A 148 9.00 7.46 0.33
N LEU A 149 9.79 6.66 -0.40
CA LEU A 149 11.24 6.59 -0.18
C LEU A 149 11.90 7.96 -0.28
N VAL A 150 11.68 8.68 -1.39
CA VAL A 150 12.34 9.98 -1.64
C VAL A 150 11.70 11.11 -0.83
N PHE A 151 10.38 11.11 -0.69
CA PHE A 151 9.65 12.22 -0.10
C PHE A 151 9.47 12.11 1.42
N VAL A 152 9.63 10.92 2.00
CA VAL A 152 9.37 10.68 3.43
C VAL A 152 10.59 10.04 4.11
N TYR A 153 10.99 8.84 3.67
CA TYR A 153 11.97 8.04 4.42
C TYR A 153 13.40 8.60 4.35
N VAL A 154 13.88 9.01 3.17
CA VAL A 154 15.21 9.62 3.04
C VAL A 154 15.32 10.91 3.85
N PRO A 155 14.39 11.89 3.73
CA PRO A 155 14.41 13.07 4.59
C PRO A 155 14.40 12.74 6.08
N HIS A 156 13.57 11.78 6.49
CA HIS A 156 13.46 11.39 7.90
C HIS A 156 14.78 10.80 8.42
N PHE A 157 15.37 9.85 7.67
CA PHE A 157 16.66 9.25 8.00
C PHE A 157 17.76 10.31 8.14
N VAL A 158 17.83 11.26 7.19
CA VAL A 158 18.84 12.33 7.23
C VAL A 158 18.61 13.28 8.41
N VAL A 159 17.38 13.72 8.66
CA VAL A 159 17.08 14.65 9.77
C VAL A 159 17.47 14.07 11.12
N ILE A 160 17.11 12.81 11.37
CA ILE A 160 17.44 12.10 12.63
C ILE A 160 18.96 11.96 12.78
N ASN A 161 19.65 11.43 11.77
CA ASN A 161 21.08 11.17 11.85
C ASN A 161 21.90 12.48 11.92
N MET A 162 21.53 13.52 11.16
CA MET A 162 22.23 14.81 11.20
C MET A 162 22.07 15.51 12.55
N ALA A 163 20.91 15.37 13.20
CA ALA A 163 20.70 15.86 14.56
C ALA A 163 21.65 15.19 15.57
N PHE A 164 21.92 13.90 15.44
CA PHE A 164 22.91 13.19 16.26
C PHE A 164 24.33 13.76 16.09
N PHE A 165 24.75 14.06 14.86
CA PHE A 165 26.05 14.67 14.56
C PHE A 165 26.12 16.19 14.81
N LYS A 166 25.06 16.81 15.33
CA LYS A 166 24.94 18.27 15.53
C LYS A 166 25.13 19.07 14.23
N ILE A 167 24.76 18.49 13.09
CA ILE A 167 24.84 19.15 11.77
C ILE A 167 23.52 19.88 11.51
N SER A 168 23.57 21.20 11.33
CA SER A 168 22.37 21.99 11.05
C SER A 168 21.93 21.81 9.60
N LEU A 169 20.66 21.46 9.37
CA LEU A 169 20.05 21.35 8.03
C LEU A 169 19.48 22.69 7.50
N GLN A 170 19.55 23.77 8.28
CA GLN A 170 19.14 25.14 7.95
C GLN A 170 17.76 25.28 7.28
N PHE A 171 17.70 25.31 5.94
CA PHE A 171 16.48 25.48 5.14
C PHE A 171 15.98 24.15 4.53
N VAL A 172 16.83 23.12 4.52
CA VAL A 172 16.58 21.83 3.89
C VAL A 172 15.51 21.06 4.69
N ASP A 173 15.52 21.16 6.01
CA ASP A 173 14.48 20.63 6.91
C ASP A 173 13.09 21.17 6.57
N ALA A 174 12.97 22.48 6.32
CA ALA A 174 11.72 23.12 5.97
C ALA A 174 11.22 22.70 4.58
N ALA A 175 12.11 22.55 3.60
CA ALA A 175 11.77 22.04 2.28
C ALA A 175 11.28 20.59 2.35
N TRP A 176 11.97 19.75 3.11
CA TRP A 176 11.60 18.35 3.29
C TRP A 176 10.31 18.16 4.07
N MET A 177 10.03 18.96 5.11
CA MET A 177 8.73 18.93 5.79
C MET A 177 7.57 19.21 4.82
N ARG A 178 7.73 20.17 3.89
CA ARG A 178 6.73 20.42 2.84
C ARG A 178 6.61 19.26 1.86
N MET A 179 7.74 18.71 1.41
CA MET A 179 7.76 17.54 0.53
C MET A 179 7.02 16.34 1.15
N THR A 180 7.28 16.07 2.43
CA THR A 180 6.55 15.05 3.20
C THR A 180 5.06 15.39 3.25
N ALA A 181 4.66 16.62 3.58
CA ALA A 181 3.24 16.99 3.66
C ALA A 181 2.47 16.73 2.34
N PHE A 182 3.12 16.85 1.19
CA PHE A 182 2.52 16.57 -0.12
C PHE A 182 2.72 15.13 -0.63
N PHE A 183 3.39 14.24 0.11
CA PHE A 183 3.63 12.87 -0.35
C PHE A 183 2.34 12.12 -0.75
N PRO A 184 1.19 12.25 -0.03
CA PRO A 184 -0.01 11.51 -0.40
C PRO A 184 -0.57 11.96 -1.76
N ALA A 185 -0.43 13.25 -2.08
CA ALA A 185 -0.83 13.78 -3.38
C ALA A 185 0.05 13.23 -4.50
N TRP A 186 1.37 13.16 -4.28
CA TRP A 186 2.30 12.55 -5.23
C TRP A 186 2.05 11.06 -5.45
N ASP A 187 1.78 10.32 -4.38
CA ASP A 187 1.43 8.89 -4.46
C ASP A 187 0.16 8.67 -5.30
N ALA A 188 -0.88 9.50 -5.07
CA ALA A 188 -2.12 9.50 -5.85
C ALA A 188 -1.90 9.84 -7.33
N VAL A 189 -1.04 10.80 -7.66
CA VAL A 189 -0.71 11.13 -9.06
C VAL A 189 -0.01 9.96 -9.73
N ILE A 190 0.97 9.34 -9.07
CA ILE A 190 1.77 8.25 -9.63
C ILE A 190 0.92 7.01 -9.90
N ILE A 191 0.03 6.64 -8.98
CA ILE A 191 -0.88 5.49 -9.17
C ILE A 191 -1.84 5.73 -10.36
N ILE A 192 -2.40 6.93 -10.49
CA ILE A 192 -3.34 7.27 -11.57
C ILE A 192 -2.62 7.24 -12.93
N VAL A 193 -1.40 7.79 -13.01
CA VAL A 193 -0.66 7.87 -14.28
C VAL A 193 -0.14 6.50 -14.74
N LEU A 194 0.33 5.67 -13.81
CA LEU A 194 0.97 4.38 -14.14
C LEU A 194 -0.03 3.23 -14.35
N ILE A 195 -1.15 3.21 -13.64
CA ILE A 195 -2.14 2.14 -13.78
C ILE A 195 -3.12 2.53 -14.88
N ARG A 196 -3.08 1.77 -15.98
CA ARG A 196 -3.88 2.04 -17.18
C ARG A 196 -5.36 2.22 -16.88
N ASP A 197 -5.95 1.35 -16.05
CA ASP A 197 -7.37 1.40 -15.72
C ASP A 197 -7.75 2.70 -15.00
N TYR A 198 -6.88 3.21 -14.12
CA TYR A 198 -7.10 4.49 -13.45
C TYR A 198 -6.95 5.68 -14.40
N ARG A 199 -5.92 5.67 -15.26
CA ARG A 199 -5.76 6.72 -16.28
C ARG A 199 -6.92 6.76 -17.26
N ASP A 200 -7.35 5.59 -17.75
CA ASP A 200 -8.44 5.48 -18.72
C ASP A 200 -9.78 5.88 -18.05
N GLY A 201 -9.97 5.53 -16.77
CA GLY A 201 -11.08 6.03 -15.95
C GLY A 201 -11.08 7.56 -15.81
N LEU A 202 -9.94 8.16 -15.48
CA LEU A 202 -9.80 9.62 -15.36
C LEU A 202 -10.10 10.31 -16.71
N LEU A 203 -9.53 9.83 -17.80
CA LEU A 203 -9.82 10.34 -19.15
C LEU A 203 -11.29 10.16 -19.53
N GLY A 204 -11.93 9.09 -19.07
CA GLY A 204 -13.36 8.83 -19.23
C GLY A 204 -14.25 9.80 -18.47
N MET A 205 -13.79 10.36 -17.34
CA MET A 205 -14.52 11.43 -16.64
C MET A 205 -14.50 12.74 -17.43
N PHE A 206 -13.41 13.02 -18.15
CA PHE A 206 -13.26 14.24 -18.96
C PHE A 206 -13.81 14.10 -20.39
N ARG A 207 -13.95 12.87 -20.91
CA ARG A 207 -14.61 12.60 -22.19
C ARG A 207 -16.11 12.42 -21.96
N LYS A 208 -16.93 13.37 -22.44
CA LYS A 208 -18.40 13.23 -22.45
C LYS A 208 -18.80 11.83 -22.95
N LYS A 209 -19.56 11.07 -22.16
CA LYS A 209 -20.08 9.74 -22.54
C LYS A 209 -20.75 9.82 -23.92
N LYS A 210 -20.15 9.20 -24.94
CA LYS A 210 -20.97 8.66 -26.04
C LYS A 210 -21.62 7.40 -25.47
N SER A 211 -22.95 7.33 -25.52
CA SER A 211 -23.70 6.15 -25.08
C SER A 211 -23.18 4.91 -25.81
N VAL A 212 -22.45 4.06 -25.11
CA VAL A 212 -22.08 2.75 -25.65
C VAL A 212 -23.31 1.86 -25.46
N SER A 213 -23.96 1.53 -26.57
CA SER A 213 -24.97 0.47 -26.61
C SER A 213 -24.31 -0.82 -26.12
N ILE A 214 -24.80 -1.36 -25.02
CA ILE A 214 -24.41 -2.68 -24.53
C ILE A 214 -24.79 -3.68 -25.62
N LYS A 215 -23.82 -4.27 -26.31
CA LYS A 215 -24.02 -5.54 -26.99
C LYS A 215 -23.74 -6.62 -25.95
N GLU A 216 -24.79 -7.32 -25.54
CA GLU A 216 -24.70 -8.51 -24.71
C GLU A 216 -23.65 -9.45 -25.29
N THR A 217 -22.61 -9.73 -24.50
CA THR A 217 -21.70 -10.83 -24.80
C THR A 217 -22.32 -12.07 -24.17
N THR A 218 -23.19 -12.75 -24.92
CA THR A 218 -23.71 -14.06 -24.56
C THR A 218 -22.53 -15.04 -24.55
N TRP A 219 -22.14 -15.47 -23.35
CA TRP A 219 -21.22 -16.61 -23.19
C TRP A 219 -21.93 -17.87 -23.71
N MET A 220 -21.51 -18.37 -24.87
CA MET A 220 -21.93 -19.69 -25.35
C MET A 220 -21.25 -20.74 -24.48
N THR A 221 -21.97 -21.29 -23.50
CA THR A 221 -21.60 -22.54 -22.86
C THR A 221 -21.70 -23.65 -23.90
N ALA A 222 -20.56 -24.27 -24.22
CA ALA A 222 -20.49 -25.39 -25.14
C ALA A 222 -21.40 -26.53 -24.67
N SER A 223 -22.22 -27.02 -25.59
CA SER A 223 -23.14 -28.14 -25.44
C SER A 223 -22.43 -29.41 -24.97
N SER A 224 -22.96 -30.05 -23.93
CA SER A 224 -22.83 -31.49 -23.70
C SER A 224 -24.15 -32.16 -24.04
N LEU A 225 -24.09 -33.12 -24.96
CA LEU A 225 -25.19 -33.93 -25.45
C LEU A 225 -25.95 -34.65 -24.32
N ALA A 226 -27.28 -34.65 -24.41
CA ALA A 226 -28.12 -35.75 -23.93
C ALA A 226 -29.27 -35.92 -24.95
N PRO A 227 -29.54 -37.13 -25.47
CA PRO A 227 -30.56 -37.34 -26.49
C PRO A 227 -31.96 -37.30 -25.87
N ALA A 228 -32.83 -36.44 -26.43
CA ALA A 228 -34.26 -36.45 -26.15
C ALA A 228 -34.90 -37.63 -26.91
N SER A 229 -35.40 -38.62 -26.17
CA SER A 229 -36.29 -39.65 -26.69
C SER A 229 -37.74 -39.20 -26.61
N HIS A 230 -38.51 -39.64 -27.61
CA HIS A 230 -39.96 -39.64 -27.74
C HIS A 230 -40.68 -38.41 -28.34
N ALA A 231 -40.89 -38.50 -29.66
CA ALA A 231 -42.18 -38.19 -30.30
C ALA A 231 -43.24 -39.22 -29.81
N ILE A 232 -44.56 -38.97 -29.75
CA ILE A 232 -45.48 -38.60 -30.83
C ILE A 232 -46.80 -38.04 -30.20
N ALA A 233 -47.47 -37.17 -30.95
CA ALA A 233 -48.71 -36.46 -30.63
C ALA A 233 -50.01 -37.31 -30.72
N SER A 234 -51.06 -36.88 -29.99
CA SER A 234 -52.43 -36.57 -30.46
C SER A 234 -53.54 -36.87 -29.42
N SER A 235 -54.55 -35.99 -29.38
CA SER A 235 -55.69 -35.82 -28.44
C SER A 235 -56.92 -36.68 -28.85
N PRO A 236 -58.15 -36.55 -28.28
CA PRO A 236 -58.66 -36.37 -26.90
C PRO A 236 -59.65 -37.52 -26.50
N VAL A 237 -60.29 -37.45 -25.32
CA VAL A 237 -61.73 -37.73 -25.00
C VAL A 237 -61.92 -38.39 -23.61
N ALA A 238 -62.80 -37.77 -22.79
CA ALA A 238 -63.65 -38.31 -21.69
C ALA A 238 -62.96 -39.11 -20.55
N GLU A 239 -63.39 -39.18 -19.28
CA GLU A 239 -64.63 -38.88 -18.58
C GLU A 239 -64.30 -38.95 -17.07
N VAL A 240 -64.88 -38.02 -16.28
CA VAL A 240 -65.58 -38.25 -14.99
C VAL A 240 -64.85 -38.80 -13.75
N SER A 241 -65.14 -38.11 -12.63
CA SER A 241 -65.21 -38.57 -11.20
C SER A 241 -63.91 -38.93 -10.48
N GLN A 242 -63.74 -38.76 -9.17
CA GLN A 242 -64.28 -37.97 -8.04
C GLN A 242 -63.47 -38.48 -6.81
N PHE A 243 -63.57 -37.81 -5.66
CA PHE A 243 -63.04 -38.18 -4.32
C PHE A 243 -61.54 -37.88 -4.08
N ALA A 244 -61.19 -36.88 -3.26
CA ALA A 244 -61.29 -36.81 -1.78
C ALA A 244 -60.46 -37.95 -1.12
N PHE A 245 -59.54 -37.71 -0.19
CA PHE A 245 -59.74 -37.06 1.09
C PHE A 245 -58.38 -36.68 1.73
N GLN A 246 -58.46 -35.77 2.69
CA GLN A 246 -57.42 -35.36 3.64
C GLN A 246 -56.79 -36.54 4.39
N GLN A 247 -55.49 -36.45 4.68
CA GLN A 247 -54.96 -36.16 6.02
C GLN A 247 -53.49 -35.76 5.94
#